data_AF-A0A2V6FT31-F1
#
_entry.id   AF-A0A2V6FT31-F1
#
_cell.length_a   1.000
_cell.length_b   1.000
_cell.length_c   1.000
_cell.angle_alpha   90.00
_cell.angle_beta   90.00
_cell.angle_gamma   90.00
#
_symmetry.space_group_name_H-M   'P 1'
#
loop_
_entity.id
_entity.type
_entity.pdbx_description
1 polymer ?
#
loop_
_entity_poly.entity_id
_entity_poly.type
_entity_poly.pdbx_seq_one_letter_code
_entity_poly.pdbx_strand_id
1 'polypeptide(L)'
;MKLWRFTFSHHAFYRLPEEKRIFWLQLAQIRNDLRAIDGICIPLLNVVSPRRGANRYSQTEQWIALHQLTFAMRQLCGTLKEAHTVVHKQWHGTPLSKQMDSSLSQEAKEGLKTFNKYFNNSDNLVTTIRQNFAHHFDSEILKGRLCSCAPNELHEFIIGETYGNTFYKFAEDLRHNAIVRAIGGKNIQEAIAKLYDEPRQSALLPFETFGDDVLFKIASELDLKREEVRVESPSDPKMLRPFLLFPEVEPDLAADTRKYVP
;
A
#
# COMPACT_ATOMS: atom_id res chain seq x y z
N MET A 1 -22.59 7.62 -7.02
CA MET A 1 -21.44 7.94 -7.91
C MET A 1 -21.70 7.35 -9.29
N LYS A 2 -21.38 8.07 -10.38
CA LYS A 2 -21.45 7.52 -11.75
C LYS A 2 -20.17 6.74 -12.04
N LEU A 3 -20.31 5.48 -12.42
CA LEU A 3 -19.22 4.60 -12.84
C LEU A 3 -19.45 4.14 -14.28
N TRP A 4 -18.38 3.69 -14.92
CA TRP A 4 -18.45 3.11 -16.26
C TRP A 4 -17.94 1.68 -16.20
N ARG A 5 -18.77 0.74 -16.67
CA ARG A 5 -18.37 -0.65 -16.89
C ARG A 5 -17.95 -0.79 -18.34
N PHE A 6 -16.75 -1.32 -18.55
CA PHE A 6 -16.26 -1.72 -19.86
C PHE A 6 -16.20 -3.25 -19.90
N THR A 7 -16.74 -3.84 -20.96
CA THR A 7 -16.67 -5.29 -21.19
C THR A 7 -16.09 -5.57 -22.57
N PHE A 8 -15.32 -6.64 -22.68
CA PHE A 8 -14.74 -7.14 -23.93
C PHE A 8 -14.78 -8.67 -23.92
N SER A 9 -14.75 -9.29 -25.10
CA SER A 9 -14.74 -10.75 -25.19
C SER A 9 -13.33 -11.31 -25.01
N HIS A 10 -13.24 -12.55 -24.52
CA HIS A 10 -11.96 -13.27 -24.45
C HIS A 10 -11.29 -13.36 -25.84
N HIS A 11 -12.09 -13.58 -26.88
CA HIS A 11 -11.61 -13.59 -28.26
C HIS A 11 -10.98 -12.26 -28.65
N ALA A 12 -11.62 -11.11 -28.37
CA ALA A 12 -11.07 -9.80 -28.66
C ALA A 12 -9.74 -9.57 -27.92
N PHE A 13 -9.65 -9.98 -26.65
CA PHE A 13 -8.41 -9.88 -25.89
C PHE A 13 -7.28 -10.69 -26.52
N TYR A 14 -7.55 -11.90 -26.99
CA TYR A 14 -6.56 -12.78 -27.63
C TYR A 14 -6.12 -12.34 -29.03
N ARG A 15 -6.78 -11.35 -29.65
CA ARG A 15 -6.29 -10.71 -30.88
C ARG A 15 -5.11 -9.77 -30.63
N LEU A 16 -4.92 -9.30 -29.40
CA LEU A 16 -3.75 -8.51 -29.03
C LEU A 16 -2.48 -9.37 -29.09
N PRO A 17 -1.34 -8.81 -29.53
CA PRO A 17 -0.04 -9.45 -29.36
C PRO A 17 0.19 -9.89 -27.91
N GLU A 18 0.86 -11.04 -27.72
CA GLU A 18 1.11 -11.62 -26.39
C GLU A 18 1.76 -10.62 -25.43
N GLU A 19 2.76 -9.87 -25.91
CA GLU A 19 3.47 -8.85 -25.13
C GLU A 19 2.51 -7.79 -24.55
N LYS A 20 1.54 -7.31 -25.34
CA LYS A 20 0.50 -6.37 -24.88
C LYS A 20 -0.40 -7.00 -23.83
N ARG A 21 -0.82 -8.25 -24.03
CA ARG A 21 -1.72 -8.95 -23.12
C ARG A 21 -1.08 -9.15 -21.74
N ILE A 22 0.15 -9.67 -21.73
CA ILE A 22 0.88 -9.93 -20.48
C ILE A 22 1.16 -8.62 -19.75
N PHE A 23 1.66 -7.59 -20.46
CA PHE A 23 1.95 -6.32 -19.83
C PHE A 23 0.69 -5.63 -19.29
N TRP A 24 -0.42 -5.66 -20.03
CA TRP A 24 -1.70 -5.13 -19.57
C TRP A 24 -2.20 -5.83 -18.31
N LEU A 25 -2.14 -7.16 -18.26
CA LEU A 25 -2.54 -7.93 -17.06
C LEU A 25 -1.68 -7.57 -15.85
N GLN A 26 -0.36 -7.51 -16.03
CA GLN A 26 0.57 -7.16 -14.95
C GLN A 26 0.31 -5.74 -14.44
N LEU A 27 0.20 -4.74 -15.32
CA LEU A 27 -0.09 -3.37 -14.93
C LEU A 27 -1.45 -3.25 -14.23
N ALA A 28 -2.49 -3.94 -14.72
CA ALA A 28 -3.83 -3.90 -14.12
C ALA A 28 -3.83 -4.49 -12.70
N GLN A 29 -3.12 -5.60 -12.48
CA GLN A 29 -2.94 -6.21 -11.16
C GLN A 29 -2.21 -5.26 -10.21
N ILE A 30 -1.05 -4.75 -10.61
CA ILE A 30 -0.26 -3.79 -9.83
C ILE A 30 -1.10 -2.55 -9.48
N ARG A 31 -1.83 -2.00 -10.45
CA ARG A 31 -2.69 -0.83 -10.24
C ARG A 31 -3.77 -1.11 -9.21
N ASN A 32 -4.41 -2.28 -9.26
CA ASN A 32 -5.43 -2.69 -8.30
C ASN A 32 -4.85 -2.84 -6.89
N ASP A 33 -3.70 -3.47 -6.75
CA ASP A 33 -3.04 -3.66 -5.45
C ASP A 33 -2.64 -2.32 -4.84
N LEU A 34 -1.98 -1.46 -5.61
CA LEU A 34 -1.60 -0.11 -5.16
C LEU A 34 -2.84 0.73 -4.77
N ARG A 35 -3.94 0.62 -5.52
CA ARG A 35 -5.21 1.29 -5.19
C ARG A 35 -5.74 0.86 -3.83
N ALA A 36 -5.76 -0.46 -3.60
CA ALA A 36 -6.28 -1.05 -2.38
C ALA A 36 -5.42 -0.63 -1.18
N ILE A 37 -4.09 -0.68 -1.34
CA ILE A 37 -3.13 -0.30 -0.30
C ILE A 37 -3.24 1.21 0.03
N ASP A 38 -3.24 2.12 -0.97
CA ASP A 38 -3.41 3.57 -0.74
C ASP A 38 -4.75 3.85 -0.04
N GLY A 39 -5.80 3.13 -0.46
CA GLY A 39 -7.13 3.19 0.14
C GLY A 39 -7.18 2.77 1.61
N ILE A 40 -6.32 1.86 2.06
CA ILE A 40 -6.16 1.47 3.47
C ILE A 40 -5.35 2.53 4.24
N CYS A 41 -4.29 3.09 3.64
CA CYS A 41 -3.44 4.08 4.31
C CYS A 41 -4.20 5.38 4.66
N ILE A 42 -5.04 5.88 3.75
CA ILE A 42 -5.77 7.15 3.92
C ILE A 42 -6.60 7.21 5.22
N PRO A 43 -7.52 6.27 5.50
CA PRO A 43 -8.33 6.30 6.71
C PRO A 43 -7.47 6.10 7.98
N LEU A 44 -6.44 5.25 7.93
CA LEU A 44 -5.52 5.04 9.05
C LEU A 44 -4.72 6.30 9.42
N LEU A 45 -4.33 7.11 8.43
CA LEU A 45 -3.67 8.41 8.67
C LEU A 45 -4.55 9.38 9.46
N ASN A 46 -5.88 9.27 9.39
CA ASN A 46 -6.79 10.11 10.19
C ASN A 46 -6.77 9.73 11.68
N VAL A 47 -6.39 8.49 11.99
CA VAL A 47 -6.32 7.96 13.36
C VAL A 47 -5.00 8.31 14.02
N VAL A 48 -3.89 8.23 13.28
CA VAL A 48 -2.55 8.35 13.86
C VAL A 48 -1.97 9.76 13.77
N SER A 49 -2.51 10.62 12.89
CA SER A 49 -1.96 11.96 12.69
C SER A 49 -2.68 12.99 13.57
N PRO A 50 -1.96 13.73 14.44
CA PRO A 50 -2.54 14.81 15.24
C PRO A 50 -3.23 15.88 14.39
N ARG A 51 -2.72 16.12 13.18
CA ARG A 51 -3.28 17.10 12.22
C ARG A 51 -4.58 16.63 11.56
N ARG A 52 -4.98 15.37 11.72
CA ARG A 52 -6.13 14.75 11.03
C ARG A 52 -7.20 14.18 11.97
N GLY A 53 -7.14 14.52 13.26
CA GLY A 53 -8.17 14.14 14.23
C GLY A 53 -7.84 12.93 15.10
N ALA A 54 -6.55 12.60 15.27
CA ALA A 54 -6.10 11.52 16.17
C ALA A 54 -6.66 11.66 17.60
N ASN A 55 -6.93 12.88 18.06
CA ASN A 55 -7.52 13.16 19.37
C ASN A 55 -8.92 12.59 19.61
N ARG A 56 -9.59 12.06 18.56
CA ARG A 56 -10.89 11.40 18.66
C ARG A 56 -10.80 9.92 19.03
N TYR A 57 -9.59 9.36 19.01
CA TYR A 57 -9.34 7.93 19.22
C TYR A 57 -8.55 7.72 20.50
N SER A 58 -8.83 6.62 21.20
CA SER A 58 -8.05 6.19 22.35
C SER A 58 -6.61 5.87 21.96
N GLN A 59 -5.73 5.86 22.96
CA GLN A 59 -4.32 5.55 22.75
C GLN A 59 -4.13 4.14 22.16
N THR A 60 -4.92 3.16 22.62
CA THR A 60 -4.92 1.78 22.09
C THR A 60 -5.31 1.74 20.62
N GLU A 61 -6.36 2.44 20.22
CA GLU A 61 -6.79 2.51 18.81
C GLU A 61 -5.72 3.15 17.94
N GLN A 62 -5.05 4.20 18.42
CA GLN A 62 -3.95 4.84 17.71
C GLN A 62 -2.77 3.88 17.49
N TRP A 63 -2.44 3.04 18.46
CA TRP A 63 -1.36 2.05 18.32
C TRP A 63 -1.69 0.94 17.32
N ILE A 64 -2.92 0.42 17.36
CA ILE A 64 -3.38 -0.60 16.42
C ILE A 64 -3.42 -0.03 15.00
N ALA A 65 -3.96 1.18 14.84
CA ALA A 65 -3.97 1.86 13.55
C ALA A 65 -2.57 2.15 13.03
N LEU A 66 -1.63 2.53 13.90
CA LEU A 66 -0.24 2.75 13.53
C LEU A 66 0.42 1.47 13.00
N HIS A 67 0.20 0.34 13.65
CA HIS A 67 0.70 -0.94 13.16
C HIS A 67 0.14 -1.28 11.78
N GLN A 68 -1.19 -1.20 11.61
CA GLN A 68 -1.85 -1.49 10.33
C GLN A 68 -1.38 -0.54 9.23
N LEU A 69 -1.13 0.73 9.56
CA LEU A 69 -0.60 1.71 8.62
C LEU A 69 0.83 1.36 8.21
N THR A 70 1.70 1.04 9.17
CA THR A 70 3.08 0.60 8.90
C THR A 70 3.09 -0.66 8.04
N PHE A 71 2.20 -1.62 8.30
CA PHE A 71 2.03 -2.79 7.45
C PHE A 71 1.64 -2.42 6.02
N ALA A 72 0.61 -1.58 5.84
CA ALA A 72 0.16 -1.14 4.52
C ALA A 72 1.25 -0.37 3.76
N MET A 73 1.98 0.54 4.41
CA MET A 73 3.10 1.28 3.80
C MET A 73 4.26 0.37 3.37
N ARG A 74 4.54 -0.70 4.12
CA ARG A 74 5.53 -1.72 3.74
C ARG A 74 5.09 -2.47 2.47
N GLN A 75 3.81 -2.84 2.38
CA GLN A 75 3.25 -3.45 1.18
C GLN A 75 3.26 -2.50 -0.02
N LEU A 76 2.97 -1.21 0.21
CA LEU A 76 3.04 -0.17 -0.82
C LEU A 76 4.46 -0.10 -1.41
N CYS A 77 5.48 0.00 -0.55
CA CYS A 77 6.88 0.06 -0.97
C CYS A 77 7.30 -1.22 -1.73
N GLY A 78 6.92 -2.40 -1.22
CA GLY A 78 7.19 -3.67 -1.89
C GLY A 78 6.58 -3.71 -3.30
N THR A 79 5.29 -3.38 -3.41
CA THR A 79 4.54 -3.38 -4.67
C THR A 79 5.09 -2.36 -5.66
N LEU A 80 5.44 -1.15 -5.22
CA LEU A 80 6.05 -0.13 -6.09
C LEU A 80 7.40 -0.58 -6.67
N LYS A 81 8.20 -1.34 -5.91
CA LYS A 81 9.46 -1.89 -6.44
C LYS A 81 9.21 -2.97 -7.49
N GLU A 82 8.22 -3.83 -7.29
CA GLU A 82 7.82 -4.82 -8.29
C GLU A 82 7.26 -4.13 -9.55
N ALA A 83 6.46 -3.07 -9.37
CA ALA A 83 5.99 -2.23 -10.46
C ALA A 83 7.14 -1.65 -11.28
N HIS A 84 8.15 -1.10 -10.63
CA HIS A 84 9.35 -0.62 -11.30
C HIS A 84 10.06 -1.73 -12.07
N THR A 85 10.15 -2.93 -11.49
CA THR A 85 10.78 -4.09 -12.16
C THR A 85 10.02 -4.51 -13.40
N VAL A 86 8.68 -4.55 -13.35
CA VAL A 86 7.82 -4.86 -14.50
C VAL A 86 7.96 -3.81 -15.59
N VAL A 87 7.86 -2.52 -15.25
CA VAL A 87 8.04 -1.42 -16.20
C VAL A 87 9.44 -1.46 -16.82
N HIS A 88 10.48 -1.64 -16.01
CA HIS A 88 11.86 -1.75 -16.48
C HIS A 88 12.06 -2.86 -17.51
N LYS A 89 11.52 -4.06 -17.26
CA LYS A 89 11.70 -5.23 -18.12
C LYS A 89 10.81 -5.24 -19.36
N GLN A 90 9.57 -4.78 -19.24
CA GLN A 90 8.53 -4.98 -20.26
C GLN A 90 8.26 -3.73 -21.10
N TRP A 91 8.65 -2.55 -20.60
CA TRP A 91 8.43 -1.28 -21.30
C TRP A 91 9.71 -0.72 -21.91
N HIS A 92 10.77 -0.55 -21.11
CA HIS A 92 11.94 0.21 -21.55
C HIS A 92 12.70 -0.47 -22.71
N GLY A 93 12.82 0.25 -23.83
CA GLY A 93 13.53 -0.24 -25.02
C GLY A 93 12.81 -1.33 -25.81
N THR A 94 11.63 -1.77 -25.35
CA THR A 94 10.87 -2.86 -25.99
C THR A 94 10.13 -2.39 -27.25
N PRO A 95 9.75 -3.30 -28.16
CA PRO A 95 8.89 -2.96 -29.30
C PRO A 95 7.58 -2.31 -28.85
N LEU A 96 7.04 -2.74 -27.71
CA LEU A 96 5.81 -2.20 -27.13
C LEU A 96 5.91 -0.70 -26.85
N SER A 97 6.97 -0.25 -26.16
CA SER A 97 7.13 1.18 -25.91
C SER A 97 7.33 1.97 -27.19
N LYS A 98 8.10 1.47 -28.17
CA LYS A 98 8.26 2.15 -29.47
C LYS A 98 6.93 2.33 -30.21
N GLN A 99 6.05 1.34 -30.13
CA GLN A 99 4.72 1.41 -30.76
C GLN A 99 3.79 2.41 -30.04
N MET A 100 3.90 2.50 -28.71
CA MET A 100 2.94 3.24 -27.90
C MET A 100 3.40 4.65 -27.52
N ASP A 101 4.70 4.94 -27.50
CA ASP A 101 5.24 6.19 -26.93
C ASP A 101 4.70 7.44 -27.63
N SER A 102 4.53 7.40 -28.96
CA SER A 102 3.92 8.51 -29.70
C SER A 102 2.45 8.76 -29.33
N SER A 103 1.74 7.70 -28.93
CA SER A 103 0.33 7.76 -28.56
C SER A 103 0.13 8.20 -27.10
N LEU A 104 1.11 8.02 -26.20
CA LEU A 104 1.01 8.38 -24.79
C LEU A 104 0.76 9.89 -24.57
N SER A 105 -0.05 10.22 -23.56
CA SER A 105 -0.26 11.62 -23.17
C SER A 105 1.04 12.21 -22.61
N GLN A 106 1.12 13.54 -22.61
CA GLN A 106 2.31 14.22 -22.06
C GLN A 106 2.45 13.95 -20.56
N GLU A 107 1.32 13.92 -19.84
CA GLU A 107 1.26 13.60 -18.41
C GLU A 107 1.73 12.16 -18.14
N ALA A 108 1.36 11.20 -18.98
CA ALA A 108 1.82 9.81 -18.84
C ALA A 108 3.33 9.68 -19.06
N LYS A 109 3.89 10.40 -20.04
CA LYS A 109 5.34 10.45 -20.30
C LYS A 109 6.10 11.07 -19.13
N GLU A 110 5.59 12.16 -18.57
CA GLU A 110 6.17 12.82 -17.40
C GLU A 110 6.05 11.98 -16.14
N GLY A 111 4.93 11.28 -15.96
CA GLY A 111 4.71 10.30 -14.91
C GLY A 111 5.73 9.17 -14.98
N LEU A 112 5.88 8.55 -16.15
CA LEU A 112 6.89 7.51 -16.38
C LEU A 112 8.31 8.02 -16.10
N LYS A 113 8.66 9.22 -16.59
CA LYS A 113 9.98 9.82 -16.35
C LYS A 113 10.24 10.03 -14.86
N THR A 114 9.26 10.57 -14.13
CA THR A 114 9.37 10.82 -12.68
C THR A 114 9.50 9.51 -11.91
N PHE A 115 8.66 8.53 -12.22
CA PHE A 115 8.70 7.20 -11.63
C PHE A 115 10.08 6.54 -11.80
N ASN A 116 10.63 6.50 -13.02
CA ASN A 116 11.95 5.92 -13.25
C ASN A 116 13.07 6.72 -12.56
N LYS A 117 12.98 8.06 -12.59
CA LYS A 117 13.97 8.91 -11.91
C LYS A 117 14.06 8.59 -10.43
N TYR A 118 12.93 8.35 -9.77
CA TYR A 118 12.90 7.98 -8.35
C TYR A 118 13.67 6.68 -8.08
N PHE A 119 13.48 5.65 -8.92
CA PHE A 119 14.12 4.35 -8.74
C PHE A 119 15.55 4.24 -9.29
N ASN A 120 16.01 5.20 -10.09
CA ASN A 120 17.41 5.30 -10.49
C ASN A 120 18.35 5.65 -9.33
N ASN A 121 17.81 6.21 -8.24
CA ASN A 121 18.54 6.31 -6.98
C ASN A 121 18.39 5.00 -6.20
N SER A 122 19.46 4.26 -5.95
CA SER A 122 19.41 3.01 -5.16
C SER A 122 18.96 3.23 -3.72
N ASP A 123 19.17 4.43 -3.20
CA ASP A 123 18.98 4.76 -1.78
C ASP A 123 17.64 5.49 -1.54
N ASN A 124 16.71 5.37 -2.49
CA ASN A 124 15.35 5.89 -2.33
C ASN A 124 14.60 5.17 -1.18
N LEU A 125 13.66 5.87 -0.56
CA LEU A 125 12.93 5.38 0.61
C LEU A 125 12.23 4.04 0.34
N VAL A 126 11.59 3.88 -0.81
CA VAL A 126 10.92 2.63 -1.18
C VAL A 126 11.89 1.44 -1.17
N THR A 127 13.11 1.64 -1.70
CA THR A 127 14.13 0.59 -1.76
C THR A 127 14.66 0.26 -0.36
N THR A 128 14.93 1.28 0.46
CA THR A 128 15.32 1.13 1.87
C THR A 128 14.28 0.35 2.68
N ILE A 129 13.01 0.69 2.54
CA ILE A 129 11.92 0.03 3.28
C ILE A 129 11.72 -1.40 2.79
N ARG A 130 11.77 -1.64 1.48
CA ARG A 130 11.66 -2.98 0.93
C ARG A 130 12.76 -3.90 1.44
N GLN A 131 14.01 -3.46 1.34
CA GLN A 131 15.18 -4.27 1.68
C GLN A 131 15.26 -4.60 3.17
N ASN A 132 14.88 -3.66 4.04
CA ASN A 132 15.12 -3.83 5.47
C ASN A 132 13.85 -4.17 6.26
N PHE A 133 12.66 -3.84 5.76
CA PHE A 133 11.44 -3.87 6.55
C PHE A 133 10.23 -4.52 5.87
N ALA A 134 10.18 -4.76 4.55
CA ALA A 134 8.97 -5.31 3.93
C ALA A 134 8.59 -6.69 4.48
N HIS A 135 9.52 -7.65 4.48
CA HIS A 135 9.31 -9.01 5.00
C HIS A 135 10.51 -9.54 5.80
N HIS A 136 11.46 -8.69 6.16
CA HIS A 136 12.67 -9.08 6.86
C HIS A 136 12.50 -8.87 8.37
N PHE A 137 12.67 -9.95 9.14
CA PHE A 137 12.70 -9.95 10.61
C PHE A 137 14.17 -10.00 11.07
N ASP A 138 14.95 -9.03 10.62
CA ASP A 138 16.39 -9.01 10.85
C ASP A 138 16.72 -8.87 12.35
N SER A 139 17.41 -9.88 12.90
CA SER A 139 17.75 -9.92 14.32
C SER A 139 18.74 -8.84 14.73
N GLU A 140 19.63 -8.39 13.85
CA GLU A 140 20.61 -7.35 14.16
C GLU A 140 19.95 -5.97 14.28
N ILE A 141 18.95 -5.69 13.42
CA ILE A 141 18.11 -4.50 13.54
C ILE A 141 17.38 -4.48 14.90
N LEU A 142 16.88 -5.64 15.36
CA LEU A 142 16.17 -5.76 16.63
C LEU A 142 17.11 -5.70 17.85
N LYS A 143 18.25 -6.40 17.82
CA LYS A 143 19.26 -6.41 18.90
C LYS A 143 19.78 -5.02 19.21
N GLY A 144 20.10 -4.24 18.18
CA GLY A 144 20.59 -2.87 18.35
C GLY A 144 19.62 -1.97 19.13
N ARG A 145 18.33 -2.32 19.18
CA ARG A 145 17.31 -1.59 19.95
C ARG A 145 17.04 -2.16 21.32
N LEU A 146 17.04 -3.49 21.48
CA LEU A 146 16.95 -4.12 22.79
C LEU A 146 18.05 -3.60 23.74
N CYS A 147 19.26 -3.35 23.22
CA CYS A 147 20.36 -2.78 24.00
C CYS A 147 20.18 -1.30 24.41
N SER A 148 19.16 -0.61 23.89
CA SER A 148 18.91 0.82 24.14
C SER A 148 17.67 1.12 24.99
N CYS A 149 16.89 0.10 25.36
CA CYS A 149 15.74 0.24 26.25
C CYS A 149 16.21 0.54 27.67
N ALA A 150 15.50 1.45 28.35
CA ALA A 150 15.83 1.73 29.75
C ALA A 150 15.44 0.52 30.62
N PRO A 151 16.22 0.16 31.66
CA PRO A 151 15.91 -1.01 32.50
C PRO A 151 14.52 -0.96 33.16
N ASN A 152 13.97 0.24 33.35
CA ASN A 152 12.67 0.47 33.99
C ASN A 152 11.58 0.86 32.97
N GLU A 153 11.84 0.71 31.67
CA GLU A 153 10.84 0.97 30.64
C GLU A 153 9.76 -0.11 30.72
N LEU A 154 8.49 0.31 30.82
CA LEU A 154 7.37 -0.62 30.79
C LEU A 154 7.06 -0.98 29.34
N HIS A 155 6.92 -2.28 29.08
CA HIS A 155 6.59 -2.82 27.78
C HIS A 155 5.26 -3.54 27.87
N GLU A 156 4.43 -3.37 26.83
CA GLU A 156 3.06 -3.87 26.86
C GLU A 156 2.75 -4.73 25.63
N PHE A 157 1.76 -5.59 25.82
CA PHE A 157 1.02 -6.28 24.79
C PHE A 157 -0.45 -6.34 25.23
N ILE A 158 -1.35 -6.41 24.27
CA ILE A 158 -2.79 -6.43 24.50
C ILE A 158 -3.32 -7.76 23.98
N ILE A 159 -4.16 -8.44 24.76
CA ILE A 159 -4.87 -9.65 24.33
C ILE A 159 -6.36 -9.37 24.55
N GLY A 160 -7.13 -9.46 23.47
CA GLY A 160 -8.59 -9.55 23.55
C GLY A 160 -9.05 -11.00 23.68
N GLU A 161 -10.35 -11.20 23.90
CA GLU A 161 -10.94 -12.54 24.05
C GLU A 161 -10.75 -13.44 22.82
N THR A 162 -10.55 -12.84 21.64
CA THR A 162 -10.27 -13.53 20.39
C THR A 162 -8.84 -13.30 19.93
N TYR A 163 -8.25 -14.29 19.25
CA TYR A 163 -6.89 -14.18 18.67
C TYR A 163 -6.73 -12.99 17.71
N GLY A 164 -7.82 -12.56 17.07
CA GLY A 164 -7.81 -11.41 16.17
C GLY A 164 -7.47 -10.08 16.85
N ASN A 165 -7.67 -9.99 18.18
CA ASN A 165 -7.41 -8.80 18.97
C ASN A 165 -6.17 -8.96 19.87
N THR A 166 -5.17 -9.75 19.45
CA THR A 166 -3.87 -9.85 20.12
C THR A 166 -2.85 -8.93 19.45
N PHE A 167 -2.22 -8.05 20.24
CA PHE A 167 -1.30 -7.04 19.76
C PHE A 167 -0.03 -6.97 20.62
N TYR A 168 1.11 -7.36 20.05
CA TYR A 168 2.43 -7.32 20.70
C TYR A 168 3.09 -5.95 20.51
N LYS A 169 2.58 -4.94 21.23
CA LYS A 169 3.00 -3.55 21.03
C LYS A 169 4.51 -3.34 21.12
N PHE A 170 5.19 -3.95 22.09
CA PHE A 170 6.65 -3.77 22.21
C PHE A 170 7.43 -4.19 20.95
N ALA A 171 7.04 -5.28 20.29
CA ALA A 171 7.69 -5.72 19.05
C ALA A 171 7.49 -4.71 17.92
N GLU A 172 6.31 -4.09 17.87
CA GLU A 172 6.00 -3.03 16.90
C GLU A 172 6.73 -1.73 17.21
N ASP A 173 6.86 -1.34 18.48
CA ASP A 173 7.63 -0.16 18.90
C ASP A 173 9.10 -0.28 18.48
N LEU A 174 9.71 -1.47 18.64
CA LEU A 174 11.07 -1.73 18.15
C LEU A 174 11.18 -1.53 16.63
N ARG A 175 10.21 -2.03 15.86
CA ARG A 175 10.17 -1.87 14.41
C ARG A 175 9.96 -0.42 13.99
N HIS A 176 9.00 0.27 14.58
CA HIS A 176 8.72 1.69 14.31
C HIS A 176 9.96 2.54 14.55
N ASN A 177 10.65 2.32 15.66
CA ASN A 177 11.90 2.99 15.98
C ASN A 177 13.02 2.67 14.99
N ALA A 178 13.13 1.43 14.51
CA ALA A 178 14.09 1.06 13.49
C ALA A 178 13.80 1.78 12.17
N ILE A 179 12.53 1.85 11.75
CA ILE A 179 12.10 2.61 10.57
C ILE A 179 12.45 4.10 10.71
N VAL A 180 12.08 4.74 11.85
CA VAL A 180 12.39 6.16 12.11
C VAL A 180 13.87 6.45 11.91
N ARG A 181 14.75 5.61 12.46
CA ARG A 181 16.21 5.76 12.30
C ARG A 181 16.65 5.55 10.85
N ALA A 182 16.19 4.48 10.21
CA ALA A 182 16.59 4.14 8.84
C ALA A 182 16.25 5.24 7.83
N ILE A 183 15.21 6.03 8.10
CA ILE A 183 14.74 7.09 7.20
C ILE A 183 15.11 8.50 7.68
N GLY A 184 15.86 8.61 8.78
CA GLY A 184 16.33 9.86 9.37
C GLY A 184 15.24 10.73 9.99
N GLY A 185 14.12 10.15 10.46
CA GLY A 185 13.06 10.89 11.14
C GLY A 185 13.41 11.21 12.60
N LYS A 186 12.86 12.29 13.16
CA LYS A 186 13.07 12.65 14.57
C LYS A 186 12.12 11.90 15.51
N ASN A 187 10.93 11.57 15.03
CA ASN A 187 9.91 10.84 15.76
C ASN A 187 9.04 10.03 14.79
N ILE A 188 8.17 9.19 15.35
CA ILE A 188 7.31 8.31 14.56
C ILE A 188 6.31 9.08 13.69
N GLN A 189 5.81 10.22 14.14
CA GLN A 189 4.85 11.03 13.40
C GLN A 189 5.47 11.63 12.13
N GLU A 190 6.67 12.18 12.23
CA GLU A 190 7.45 12.67 11.09
C GLU A 190 7.82 11.51 10.15
N ALA A 191 8.22 10.37 10.71
CA ALA A 191 8.57 9.20 9.94
C ALA A 191 7.39 8.65 9.13
N ILE A 192 6.18 8.57 9.72
CA ILE A 192 4.96 8.15 9.03
C ILE A 192 4.63 9.11 7.88
N ALA A 193 4.67 10.42 8.14
CA ALA A 193 4.38 11.43 7.12
C ALA A 193 5.32 11.24 5.92
N LYS A 194 6.63 11.11 6.17
CA LYS A 194 7.62 10.84 5.13
C LYS A 194 7.39 9.49 4.43
N LEU A 195 7.12 8.43 5.20
CA LEU A 195 6.93 7.06 4.71
C LEU A 195 5.69 6.90 3.82
N TYR A 196 4.68 7.74 4.01
CA TYR A 196 3.52 7.78 3.13
C TYR A 196 3.69 8.80 1.99
N ASP A 197 4.05 10.05 2.30
CA ASP A 197 4.03 11.14 1.32
C ASP A 197 5.11 10.97 0.24
N GLU A 198 6.33 10.57 0.59
CA GLU A 198 7.41 10.46 -0.40
C GLU A 198 7.14 9.35 -1.43
N PRO A 199 6.83 8.09 -1.05
CA PRO A 199 6.51 7.05 -2.03
C PRO A 199 5.26 7.39 -2.83
N ARG A 200 4.26 8.03 -2.19
CA ARG A 200 3.02 8.41 -2.85
C ARG A 200 3.26 9.44 -3.96
N GLN A 201 3.96 10.53 -3.64
CA GLN A 201 4.17 11.63 -4.57
C GLN A 201 5.22 11.29 -5.64
N SER A 202 6.29 10.58 -5.25
CA SER A 202 7.45 10.37 -6.13
C SER A 202 7.34 9.10 -6.97
N ALA A 203 6.50 8.14 -6.56
CA ALA A 203 6.37 6.85 -7.24
C ALA A 203 4.93 6.47 -7.55
N LEU A 204 4.01 6.45 -6.58
CA LEU A 204 2.63 6.00 -6.79
C LEU A 204 1.88 6.85 -7.81
N LEU A 205 1.72 8.15 -7.58
CA LEU A 205 0.96 9.02 -8.49
C LEU A 205 1.56 9.08 -9.91
N PRO A 206 2.90 9.19 -10.08
CA PRO A 206 3.52 9.08 -11.40
C PRO A 206 3.27 7.73 -12.09
N PHE A 207 3.33 6.62 -11.34
CA PHE A 207 3.02 5.30 -11.86
C PHE A 207 1.56 5.17 -12.28
N GLU A 208 0.61 5.63 -11.46
CA GLU A 208 -0.82 5.58 -11.77
C GLU A 208 -1.13 6.38 -13.04
N THR A 209 -0.53 7.56 -13.19
CA THR A 209 -0.73 8.41 -14.37
C THR A 209 -0.24 7.72 -15.65
N PHE A 210 0.95 7.11 -15.60
CA PHE A 210 1.48 6.32 -16.71
C PHE A 210 0.65 5.05 -16.97
N GLY A 211 0.40 4.27 -15.92
CA GLY A 211 -0.25 2.98 -15.98
C GLY A 211 -1.68 3.08 -16.50
N ASP A 212 -2.46 4.04 -16.01
CA ASP A 212 -3.85 4.24 -16.46
C ASP A 212 -3.89 4.59 -17.95
N ASP A 213 -3.03 5.49 -18.44
CA ASP A 213 -2.99 5.86 -19.86
C ASP A 213 -2.61 4.67 -20.76
N VAL A 214 -1.62 3.86 -20.36
CA VAL A 214 -1.25 2.63 -21.08
C VAL A 214 -2.41 1.62 -21.07
N LEU A 215 -3.00 1.37 -19.91
CA LEU A 215 -4.10 0.41 -19.75
C LEU A 215 -5.30 0.79 -20.62
N PHE A 216 -5.67 2.07 -20.65
CA PHE A 216 -6.77 2.56 -21.49
C PHE A 216 -6.43 2.47 -22.98
N LYS A 217 -5.19 2.77 -23.38
CA LYS A 217 -4.77 2.69 -24.79
C LYS A 217 -4.82 1.27 -25.32
N ILE A 218 -4.25 0.30 -24.60
CA ILE A 218 -4.35 -1.11 -24.99
C ILE A 218 -5.81 -1.56 -24.97
N ALA A 219 -6.61 -1.16 -23.97
CA ALA A 219 -8.02 -1.51 -23.92
C ALA A 219 -8.82 -0.93 -25.09
N SER A 220 -8.45 0.23 -25.63
CA SER A 220 -9.12 0.86 -26.77
C SER A 220 -8.95 0.10 -28.09
N GLU A 221 -7.98 -0.81 -28.18
CA GLU A 221 -7.81 -1.74 -29.31
C GLU A 221 -8.79 -2.94 -29.22
N LEU A 222 -9.54 -3.05 -28.12
CA LEU A 222 -10.56 -4.07 -27.92
C LEU A 222 -11.94 -3.57 -28.38
N ASP A 223 -12.84 -4.51 -28.68
CA ASP A 223 -14.25 -4.23 -28.98
C ASP A 223 -15.01 -3.89 -27.69
N LEU A 224 -14.66 -2.78 -27.04
CA LEU A 224 -15.19 -2.37 -25.73
C LEU A 224 -16.68 -2.02 -25.82
N LYS A 225 -17.51 -2.70 -25.01
CA LYS A 225 -18.87 -2.27 -24.70
C LYS A 225 -18.87 -1.49 -23.40
N ARG A 226 -19.42 -0.27 -23.45
CA ARG A 226 -19.49 0.66 -22.31
C ARG A 226 -20.92 0.75 -21.79
N GLU A 227 -21.07 0.68 -20.46
CA GLU A 227 -22.34 0.81 -19.74
C GLU A 227 -22.16 1.79 -18.57
N GLU A 228 -23.13 2.67 -18.32
CA GLU A 228 -23.17 3.47 -17.07
C GLU A 228 -23.63 2.57 -15.92
N VAL A 229 -22.85 2.52 -14.85
CA VAL A 229 -23.21 1.83 -13.60
C VAL A 229 -23.42 2.87 -12.51
N ARG A 230 -24.55 2.75 -11.79
CA ARG A 230 -24.86 3.61 -10.66
C ARG A 230 -24.62 2.87 -9.36
N VAL A 231 -23.90 3.53 -8.46
CA VAL A 231 -23.78 3.10 -7.06
C VAL A 231 -24.61 4.07 -6.23
N GLU A 232 -25.71 3.57 -5.65
CA GLU A 232 -26.73 4.36 -4.96
C GLU A 232 -26.24 4.91 -3.62
N SER A 233 -25.35 4.20 -2.92
CA SER A 233 -24.81 4.61 -1.63
C SER A 233 -23.35 4.14 -1.48
N PRO A 234 -22.39 4.75 -2.20
CA PRO A 234 -20.99 4.43 -1.98
C PRO A 234 -20.61 4.88 -0.57
N SER A 235 -20.17 3.94 0.28
CA SER A 235 -19.59 4.27 1.58
C SER A 235 -18.35 5.14 1.36
N ASP A 236 -18.24 6.27 2.05
CA ASP A 236 -16.99 7.02 2.07
C ASP A 236 -15.94 6.18 2.80
N PRO A 237 -14.83 5.78 2.15
CA PRO A 237 -13.78 5.01 2.81
C PRO A 237 -13.19 5.72 4.04
N LYS A 238 -13.28 7.06 4.09
CA LYS A 238 -12.87 7.86 5.26
C LYS A 238 -13.81 7.70 6.46
N MET A 239 -15.02 7.20 6.23
CA MET A 239 -16.08 6.98 7.23
C MET A 239 -16.18 5.51 7.67
N LEU A 240 -15.49 4.58 6.99
CA LEU A 240 -15.35 3.20 7.45
C LEU A 240 -14.45 3.18 8.69
N ARG A 241 -14.70 2.25 9.65
CA ARG A 241 -13.80 2.08 10.80
C ARG A 241 -12.37 1.86 10.25
N PRO A 242 -11.45 2.79 10.53
CA PRO A 242 -10.20 2.90 9.77
C PRO A 242 -9.23 1.75 10.04
N PHE A 243 -9.41 1.03 11.14
CA PHE A 243 -8.60 -0.11 11.55
C PHE A 243 -9.48 -1.29 11.94
N LEU A 244 -8.95 -2.50 11.73
CA LEU A 244 -9.61 -3.74 12.08
C LEU A 244 -9.48 -4.02 13.58
N LEU A 245 -10.62 -4.07 14.26
CA LEU A 245 -10.82 -4.82 15.50
C LEU A 245 -11.84 -5.91 15.19
N PHE A 246 -11.57 -7.14 15.59
CA PHE A 246 -12.51 -8.23 15.36
C PHE A 246 -13.63 -8.14 16.40
N PRO A 247 -14.90 -8.20 15.98
CA PRO A 247 -16.00 -8.22 16.93
C PRO A 247 -15.84 -9.43 17.86
N GLU A 248 -16.14 -9.22 19.13
CA GLU A 248 -16.28 -10.32 20.08
C GLU A 248 -17.43 -11.21 19.59
N VAL A 249 -17.18 -12.52 19.50
CA VAL A 249 -18.21 -13.48 19.09
C VAL A 249 -19.29 -13.44 20.17
N GLU A 250 -20.56 -13.26 19.78
CA GLU A 250 -21.67 -13.44 20.73
C GLU A 250 -21.51 -14.82 21.42
N PRO A 251 -21.72 -14.91 22.75
CA PRO A 251 -21.45 -16.12 23.53
C PRO A 251 -22.05 -17.41 22.95
N ASP A 252 -23.14 -17.30 22.18
CA ASP A 252 -23.90 -18.44 21.65
C ASP A 252 -23.28 -19.14 20.44
N LEU A 253 -22.21 -18.59 19.82
CA LEU A 253 -21.43 -19.27 18.77
C LEU A 253 -20.04 -19.72 19.23
N ALA A 254 -19.68 -19.44 20.49
CA ALA A 254 -18.34 -19.59 21.05
C ALA A 254 -18.06 -20.98 21.67
N ALA A 255 -18.75 -22.04 21.23
CA ALA A 255 -18.52 -23.39 21.73
C ALA A 255 -17.09 -23.94 21.41
N ASP A 256 -16.32 -23.27 20.54
CA ASP A 256 -14.97 -23.69 20.14
C ASP A 256 -13.90 -22.58 20.25
N THR A 257 -14.23 -21.40 20.78
CA THR A 257 -13.22 -20.36 21.01
C THR A 257 -12.71 -20.47 22.45
N ARG A 258 -11.55 -21.11 22.60
CA ARG A 258 -10.79 -21.18 23.86
C ARG A 258 -10.61 -19.76 24.42
N LYS A 259 -11.25 -19.48 25.55
CA LYS A 259 -11.09 -18.22 26.29
C LYS A 259 -9.65 -18.11 26.80
N TYR A 260 -9.01 -16.97 26.56
CA TYR A 260 -7.71 -16.63 27.14
C TYR A 260 -7.86 -15.40 28.05
N VAL A 261 -8.13 -15.66 29.32
CA VAL A 261 -7.68 -14.81 30.44
C VAL A 261 -7.32 -15.80 31.56
N PRO A 262 -6.07 -15.82 32.07
CA PRO A 262 -5.71 -16.61 33.26
C PRO A 262 -6.56 -16.26 34.48
#